data_AF-A0AAP9INV8-F1
#
_entry.id   AF-A0AAP9INV8-F1
#
_cell.length_a   1.000
_cell.length_b   1.000
_cell.length_c   1.000
_cell.angle_alpha   90.00
_cell.angle_beta   90.00
_cell.angle_gamma   90.00
#
_symmetry.space_group_name_H-M   'P 1'
#
loop_
_entity.id
_entity.type
_entity.pdbx_description
1 polymer ?
#
loop_
_entity_poly.entity_id
_entity_poly.type
_entity_poly.pdbx_seq_one_letter_code
_entity_poly.pdbx_strand_id
1 'polypeptide(L)'
;MIKVGLIIALVSVLAVVAYLQHPLFGQLPTEEQLARITQSRNYLQGEFRNQLETPLLTTDESQFSIMLSNSFGNNGNPRPPGALPAMKTDLKALDVKRDLVVWLGHSSYFVQMAGKRILIDPVFSANAAPIPWANEAFEGTNLYSAQDMPDIDVLLISHDHYDHLDYPTVLALRDKVKRVVVGLGVGAHFKRWGYSADQIQEADWNDIVKESPELDIHVVPARHFSGRTLTRDQSLWVGFALLSPQRRIFFSGDSGYGPHFAAIGQQLGPFDWATVDTGQYDPRWAYVHMNPEEAAQAAEDLRARTFTPGHAGRFSISPHDWDDPFKRITTASAGRGYALWTPEIGRTIYLDDQAQTFTRWWEQVR
;
A
#
# COMPACT_ATOMS: atom_id res chain seq x y z
N MET A 1 -19.69 -41.36 -19.07
CA MET A 1 -19.28 -39.97 -19.27
C MET A 1 -19.91 -39.01 -18.26
N ILE A 2 -21.24 -38.98 -18.10
CA ILE A 2 -21.92 -38.07 -17.14
C ILE A 2 -21.46 -38.25 -15.69
N LYS A 3 -21.31 -39.49 -15.20
CA LYS A 3 -20.81 -39.76 -13.83
C LYS A 3 -19.38 -39.29 -13.60
N VAL A 4 -18.51 -39.38 -14.61
CA VAL A 4 -17.12 -38.91 -14.52
C VAL A 4 -17.06 -37.39 -14.50
N GLY A 5 -17.88 -36.72 -15.32
CA GLY A 5 -18.01 -35.25 -15.30
C GLY A 5 -18.50 -34.71 -13.96
N LEU A 6 -19.49 -35.37 -13.34
CA LEU A 6 -19.99 -35.00 -12.00
C LEU A 6 -18.93 -35.19 -10.91
N ILE A 7 -18.14 -36.26 -10.97
CA ILE A 7 -17.04 -36.49 -10.02
C ILE A 7 -15.97 -35.41 -10.19
N ILE A 8 -15.58 -35.08 -11.42
CA ILE A 8 -14.60 -34.01 -11.69
C ILE A 8 -15.11 -32.68 -11.16
N ALA A 9 -16.37 -32.31 -11.44
CA ALA A 9 -16.96 -31.08 -10.94
C ALA A 9 -16.96 -31.02 -9.40
N LEU A 10 -17.34 -32.11 -8.73
CA LEU A 10 -17.33 -32.19 -7.27
C LEU A 10 -15.91 -32.04 -6.70
N VAL A 11 -14.93 -32.73 -7.28
CA VAL A 11 -13.52 -32.63 -6.86
C VAL A 11 -13.00 -31.22 -7.04
N SER A 12 -13.32 -30.55 -8.15
CA SER A 12 -12.93 -29.15 -8.39
C SER A 12 -13.55 -28.21 -7.36
N VAL A 13 -14.84 -28.36 -7.04
CA VAL A 13 -15.50 -27.55 -6.01
C VAL A 13 -14.86 -27.77 -4.64
N LEU A 14 -14.59 -29.03 -4.26
CA LEU A 14 -13.93 -29.33 -3.00
C LEU A 14 -12.50 -28.77 -2.94
N ALA A 15 -11.75 -28.81 -4.04
CA ALA A 15 -10.43 -28.22 -4.12
C ALA A 15 -10.48 -26.69 -3.95
N VAL A 16 -11.43 -26.00 -4.59
CA VAL A 16 -11.63 -24.55 -4.41
C VAL A 16 -12.02 -24.23 -2.97
N VAL A 17 -12.96 -24.97 -2.39
CA VAL A 17 -13.36 -24.76 -0.98
C VAL A 17 -12.17 -24.97 -0.04
N ALA A 18 -11.41 -26.04 -0.21
CA ALA A 18 -10.22 -26.31 0.59
C ALA A 18 -9.15 -25.22 0.42
N TYR A 19 -8.98 -24.70 -0.81
CA TYR A 19 -8.06 -23.61 -1.09
C TYR A 19 -8.46 -22.32 -0.36
N LEU A 20 -9.75 -21.97 -0.38
CA LEU A 20 -10.28 -20.79 0.30
C LEU A 20 -10.20 -20.88 1.83
N GLN A 21 -9.94 -22.06 2.41
CA GLN A 21 -9.63 -22.20 3.85
C GLN A 21 -8.16 -21.85 4.19
N HIS A 22 -7.31 -21.61 3.20
CA HIS A 22 -5.91 -21.29 3.44
C HIS A 22 -5.76 -19.98 4.24
N PRO A 23 -4.91 -19.92 5.29
CA PRO A 23 -4.81 -18.73 6.15
C PRO A 23 -4.47 -17.43 5.43
N LEU A 24 -3.85 -17.48 4.24
CA LEU A 24 -3.53 -16.30 3.42
C LEU A 24 -4.73 -15.41 3.11
N PHE A 25 -5.95 -15.99 3.06
CA PHE A 25 -7.20 -15.26 2.83
C PHE A 25 -7.64 -14.45 4.06
N GLY A 26 -6.99 -14.64 5.21
CA GLY A 26 -7.27 -13.91 6.43
C GLY A 26 -8.54 -14.40 7.12
N GLN A 27 -9.28 -13.46 7.68
CA GLN A 27 -10.49 -13.67 8.48
C GLN A 27 -11.30 -12.38 8.50
N LEU A 28 -12.63 -12.49 8.40
CA LEU A 28 -13.53 -11.36 8.62
C LEU A 28 -13.55 -10.94 10.10
N PRO A 29 -13.94 -9.69 10.42
CA PRO A 29 -14.04 -9.24 11.81
C PRO A 29 -14.92 -10.15 12.67
N THR A 30 -14.46 -10.43 13.90
CA THR A 30 -15.25 -11.18 14.90
C THR A 30 -16.38 -10.32 15.47
N GLU A 31 -17.33 -10.90 16.20
CA GLU A 31 -18.42 -10.15 16.86
C GLU A 31 -17.90 -9.02 17.77
N GLU A 32 -16.81 -9.27 18.51
CA GLU A 32 -16.15 -8.26 19.35
C GLU A 32 -15.62 -7.09 18.50
N GLN A 33 -14.99 -7.38 17.37
CA GLN A 33 -14.48 -6.35 16.47
C GLN A 33 -15.62 -5.61 15.76
N LEU A 34 -16.69 -6.31 15.38
CA LEU A 34 -17.90 -5.71 14.80
C LEU A 34 -18.56 -4.71 15.76
N ALA A 35 -18.56 -4.98 17.06
CA ALA A 35 -19.09 -4.05 18.06
C ALA A 35 -18.34 -2.71 18.09
N ARG A 36 -17.04 -2.71 17.75
CA ARG A 36 -16.24 -1.49 17.57
C ARG A 36 -16.45 -0.87 16.19
N ILE A 37 -16.40 -1.68 15.14
CA ILE A 37 -16.56 -1.24 13.74
C ILE A 37 -17.90 -0.52 13.53
N THR A 38 -18.99 -1.03 14.10
CA THR A 38 -20.34 -0.45 13.95
C THR A 38 -20.51 0.91 14.65
N GLN A 39 -19.54 1.34 15.47
CA GLN A 39 -19.51 2.70 16.04
C GLN A 39 -18.87 3.71 15.09
N SER A 40 -18.15 3.26 14.05
CA SER A 40 -17.60 4.13 13.03
C SER A 40 -18.71 4.80 12.23
N ARG A 41 -18.56 6.10 11.98
CA ARG A 41 -19.48 6.84 11.08
C ARG A 41 -19.33 6.41 9.63
N ASN A 42 -18.22 5.76 9.30
CA ASN A 42 -17.89 5.30 7.95
C ASN A 42 -18.36 3.87 7.69
N TYR A 43 -18.89 3.16 8.70
CA TYR A 43 -19.46 1.82 8.55
C TYR A 43 -20.99 1.89 8.44
N LEU A 44 -21.53 1.69 7.24
CA LEU A 44 -22.94 1.86 6.93
C LEU A 44 -23.48 0.66 6.17
N GLN A 45 -24.63 0.14 6.62
CA GLN A 45 -25.32 -1.00 5.98
C GLN A 45 -24.46 -2.28 5.87
N GLY A 46 -23.57 -2.50 6.83
CA GLY A 46 -22.76 -3.72 6.90
C GLY A 46 -21.44 -3.66 6.12
N GLU A 47 -21.02 -2.47 5.66
CA GLU A 47 -19.71 -2.27 5.03
C GLU A 47 -19.17 -0.87 5.27
N PHE A 48 -17.85 -0.71 5.16
CA PHE A 48 -17.20 0.60 5.15
C PHE A 48 -17.52 1.35 3.86
N ARG A 49 -17.62 2.68 3.95
CA ARG A 49 -17.95 3.56 2.85
C ARG A 49 -16.95 4.69 2.73
N ASN A 50 -16.63 5.04 1.49
CA ASN A 50 -15.92 6.26 1.16
C ASN A 50 -16.74 7.50 1.54
N GLN A 51 -16.06 8.60 1.88
CA GLN A 51 -16.71 9.89 2.16
C GLN A 51 -17.31 10.53 0.90
N LEU A 52 -16.81 10.13 -0.27
CA LEU A 52 -17.35 10.47 -1.58
C LEU A 52 -17.93 9.23 -2.25
N GLU A 53 -18.94 9.43 -3.08
CA GLU A 53 -19.44 8.38 -3.95
C GLU A 53 -18.30 7.83 -4.81
N THR A 54 -18.10 6.51 -4.72
CA THR A 54 -16.94 5.82 -5.29
C THR A 54 -17.42 4.49 -5.84
N PRO A 55 -18.12 4.49 -7.00
CA PRO A 55 -18.38 3.25 -7.70
C PRO A 55 -17.05 2.62 -8.07
N LEU A 56 -16.93 1.31 -7.83
CA LEU A 56 -15.70 0.58 -8.13
C LEU A 56 -15.33 0.66 -9.62
N LEU A 57 -16.34 0.54 -10.48
CA LEU A 57 -16.19 0.69 -11.92
C LEU A 57 -16.79 2.02 -12.36
N THR A 58 -16.02 2.75 -13.18
CA THR A 58 -16.39 4.05 -13.75
C THR A 58 -16.84 3.95 -15.21
N THR A 59 -16.98 2.72 -15.72
CA THR A 59 -17.44 2.40 -17.07
C THR A 59 -18.53 1.34 -17.02
N ASP A 60 -19.32 1.21 -18.09
CA ASP A 60 -20.37 0.19 -18.22
C ASP A 60 -19.84 -1.24 -18.44
N GLU A 61 -18.52 -1.43 -18.48
CA GLU A 61 -17.89 -2.74 -18.60
C GLU A 61 -18.15 -3.60 -17.36
N SER A 62 -18.38 -4.90 -17.58
CA SER A 62 -18.43 -5.86 -16.47
C SER A 62 -17.01 -6.28 -16.04
N GLN A 63 -16.84 -6.65 -14.77
CA GLN A 63 -15.56 -7.17 -14.25
C GLN A 63 -15.03 -8.36 -15.07
N PHE A 64 -15.92 -9.23 -15.59
CA PHE A 64 -15.53 -10.34 -16.46
C PHE A 64 -14.96 -9.87 -17.80
N SER A 65 -15.59 -8.85 -18.41
CA SER A 65 -15.09 -8.23 -19.65
C SER A 65 -13.72 -7.60 -19.43
N ILE A 66 -13.54 -6.89 -18.31
CA ILE A 66 -12.27 -6.27 -17.89
C ILE A 66 -11.19 -7.33 -17.68
N MET A 67 -11.50 -8.41 -16.99
CA MET A 67 -10.55 -9.51 -16.78
C MET A 67 -10.12 -10.15 -18.11
N LEU A 68 -11.06 -10.34 -19.04
CA LEU A 68 -10.79 -10.89 -20.35
C LEU A 68 -9.93 -9.94 -21.19
N SER A 69 -10.24 -8.64 -21.21
CA SER A 69 -9.47 -7.63 -21.94
C SER A 69 -8.07 -7.46 -21.35
N ASN A 70 -7.92 -7.47 -20.02
CA ASN A 70 -6.61 -7.42 -19.38
C ASN A 70 -5.79 -8.71 -19.61
N SER A 71 -6.43 -9.85 -19.90
CA SER A 71 -5.69 -11.11 -20.17
C SER A 71 -5.30 -11.28 -21.64
N PHE A 72 -6.11 -10.78 -22.57
CA PHE A 72 -5.98 -11.06 -24.01
C PHE A 72 -5.88 -9.80 -24.89
N GLY A 73 -6.01 -8.61 -24.32
CA GLY A 73 -5.95 -7.33 -25.00
C GLY A 73 -4.55 -6.74 -25.09
N ASN A 74 -4.45 -5.58 -25.74
CA ASN A 74 -3.22 -4.80 -25.80
C ASN A 74 -3.11 -3.92 -24.55
N ASN A 75 -2.27 -4.31 -23.60
CA ASN A 75 -2.07 -3.62 -22.32
C ASN A 75 -0.79 -2.78 -22.28
N GLY A 76 -0.22 -2.45 -23.45
CA GLY A 76 1.10 -1.85 -23.54
C GLY A 76 2.21 -2.84 -23.15
N ASN A 77 3.26 -2.33 -22.51
CA ASN A 77 4.40 -3.07 -21.98
C ASN A 77 4.36 -3.09 -20.44
N PRO A 78 3.49 -3.91 -19.81
CA PRO A 78 3.28 -3.90 -18.37
C PRO A 78 4.48 -4.42 -17.55
N ARG A 79 5.49 -5.01 -18.21
CA ARG A 79 6.72 -5.50 -17.56
C ARG A 79 7.95 -4.85 -18.16
N PRO A 80 8.98 -4.56 -17.35
CA PRO A 80 10.23 -4.02 -17.85
C PRO A 80 10.95 -5.03 -18.75
N PRO A 81 11.74 -4.55 -19.73
CA PRO A 81 12.50 -5.42 -20.63
C PRO A 81 13.69 -6.12 -19.95
N GLY A 82 14.08 -5.67 -18.75
CA GLY A 82 15.15 -6.26 -17.94
C GLY A 82 15.01 -5.94 -16.46
N ALA A 83 15.99 -6.38 -15.67
CA ALA A 83 16.03 -6.13 -14.23
C ALA A 83 16.06 -4.62 -13.90
N LEU A 84 15.27 -4.21 -12.91
CA LEU A 84 15.29 -2.83 -12.45
C LEU A 84 16.54 -2.54 -11.62
N PRO A 85 17.14 -1.34 -11.77
CA PRO A 85 18.23 -0.89 -10.91
C PRO A 85 17.74 -0.76 -9.47
N ALA A 86 18.53 -1.30 -8.55
CA ALA A 86 18.17 -1.45 -7.16
C ALA A 86 19.41 -1.44 -6.26
N MET A 87 19.25 -0.94 -5.04
CA MET A 87 20.31 -0.85 -4.04
C MET A 87 19.88 -1.54 -2.75
N LYS A 88 20.56 -2.63 -2.37
CA LYS A 88 20.28 -3.31 -1.09
C LYS A 88 21.01 -2.61 0.05
N THR A 89 20.33 -1.69 0.72
CA THR A 89 20.80 -1.03 1.94
C THR A 89 20.73 -1.99 3.13
N ASP A 90 21.78 -2.05 3.95
CA ASP A 90 21.74 -2.80 5.21
C ASP A 90 20.92 -2.05 6.26
N LEU A 91 19.63 -2.39 6.36
CA LEU A 91 18.67 -1.74 7.26
C LEU A 91 19.03 -1.88 8.74
N LYS A 92 19.82 -2.89 9.11
CA LYS A 92 20.25 -3.11 10.50
C LYS A 92 21.38 -2.19 10.91
N ALA A 93 22.20 -1.76 9.94
CA ALA A 93 23.35 -0.89 10.14
C ALA A 93 22.99 0.61 10.18
N LEU A 94 21.75 0.98 9.83
CA LEU A 94 21.32 2.37 9.82
C LEU A 94 21.26 2.97 11.24
N ASP A 95 21.81 4.18 11.39
CA ASP A 95 21.79 4.94 12.63
C ASP A 95 20.35 5.36 12.98
N VAL A 96 19.84 4.83 14.10
CA VAL A 96 18.48 5.09 14.59
C VAL A 96 18.20 6.56 14.91
N LYS A 97 19.24 7.39 15.06
CA LYS A 97 19.11 8.83 15.30
C LYS A 97 18.85 9.65 14.03
N ARG A 98 18.96 9.04 12.85
CA ARG A 98 18.70 9.70 11.57
C ARG A 98 17.26 9.46 11.15
N ASP A 99 16.58 10.55 10.81
CA ASP A 99 15.27 10.45 10.17
C ASP A 99 15.46 10.16 8.68
N LEU A 100 14.96 9.02 8.21
CA LEU A 100 15.14 8.53 6.85
C LEU A 100 13.99 7.65 6.38
N VAL A 101 13.91 7.47 5.07
CA VAL A 101 13.01 6.53 4.40
C VAL A 101 13.82 5.67 3.45
N VAL A 102 13.54 4.38 3.40
CA VAL A 102 14.01 3.46 2.36
C VAL A 102 12.77 2.90 1.68
N TRP A 103 12.60 3.22 0.40
CA TRP A 103 11.54 2.64 -0.42
C TRP A 103 11.89 1.20 -0.78
N LEU A 104 11.07 0.24 -0.39
CA LEU A 104 11.30 -1.20 -0.61
C LEU A 104 10.60 -1.71 -1.88
N GLY A 105 10.02 -0.80 -2.68
CA GLY A 105 9.27 -1.08 -3.90
C GLY A 105 7.76 -1.12 -3.68
N HIS A 106 6.99 -0.82 -4.72
CA HIS A 106 5.53 -0.69 -4.65
C HIS A 106 5.11 0.33 -3.57
N SER A 107 4.32 -0.09 -2.59
CA SER A 107 3.92 0.68 -1.42
C SER A 107 4.65 0.30 -0.13
N SER A 108 5.73 -0.49 -0.21
CA SER A 108 6.49 -0.91 0.96
C SER A 108 7.58 0.11 1.34
N TYR A 109 7.64 0.49 2.62
CA TYR A 109 8.63 1.45 3.12
C TYR A 109 9.22 1.01 4.47
N PHE A 110 10.53 1.15 4.62
CA PHE A 110 11.19 1.18 5.93
C PHE A 110 11.49 2.63 6.30
N VAL A 111 11.07 3.04 7.49
CA VAL A 111 11.16 4.42 7.97
C VAL A 111 11.87 4.45 9.31
N GLN A 112 12.79 5.39 9.46
CA GLN A 112 13.27 5.80 10.78
C GLN A 112 12.85 7.24 11.02
N MET A 113 12.18 7.48 12.14
CA MET A 113 11.70 8.82 12.48
C MET A 113 11.56 8.92 13.99
N ALA A 114 12.10 10.00 14.58
CA ALA A 114 12.04 10.25 16.02
C ALA A 114 12.53 9.03 16.85
N GLY A 115 13.62 8.40 16.40
CA GLY A 115 14.21 7.23 17.06
C GLY A 115 13.43 5.92 16.94
N LYS A 116 12.37 5.87 16.14
CA LYS A 116 11.54 4.68 15.92
C LYS A 116 11.82 4.04 14.57
N ARG A 117 11.77 2.71 14.51
CA ARG A 117 11.80 1.92 13.27
C ARG A 117 10.38 1.51 12.90
N ILE A 118 9.90 2.01 11.77
CA ILE A 118 8.53 1.82 11.30
C ILE A 118 8.57 1.12 9.95
N LEU A 119 7.74 0.10 9.78
CA LEU A 119 7.60 -0.63 8.53
C LEU A 119 6.18 -0.44 8.02
N ILE A 120 6.02 -0.10 6.74
CA ILE A 120 4.73 0.25 6.14
C ILE A 120 4.47 -0.66 4.96
N ASP A 121 3.28 -1.27 4.92
CA ASP A 121 2.78 -2.15 3.85
C ASP A 121 3.84 -3.12 3.27
N PRO A 122 4.56 -3.90 4.10
CA PRO A 122 5.68 -4.70 3.62
C PRO A 122 5.21 -5.92 2.82
N VAL A 123 5.63 -5.98 1.56
CA VAL A 123 5.44 -7.13 0.67
C VAL A 123 6.79 -7.63 0.18
N PHE A 124 7.28 -8.69 0.81
CA PHE A 124 8.54 -9.33 0.44
C PHE A 124 8.34 -10.52 -0.49
N SER A 125 7.11 -10.98 -0.64
CA SER A 125 6.75 -12.03 -1.60
C SER A 125 7.00 -11.59 -3.04
N ALA A 126 7.45 -12.54 -3.86
CA ALA A 126 7.62 -12.33 -5.30
C ALA A 126 6.30 -12.30 -6.07
N ASN A 127 5.17 -12.64 -5.43
CA ASN A 127 3.84 -12.66 -6.02
C ASN A 127 2.84 -12.00 -5.05
N ALA A 128 2.31 -10.84 -5.43
CA ALA A 128 1.37 -10.07 -4.62
C ALA A 128 -0.10 -10.44 -4.95
N ALA A 129 -0.41 -11.73 -4.88
CA ALA A 129 -1.72 -12.26 -5.19
C ALA A 129 -1.97 -13.58 -4.46
N PRO A 130 -3.24 -13.98 -4.24
CA PRO A 130 -3.55 -15.27 -3.66
C PRO A 130 -3.28 -16.40 -4.64
N ILE A 131 -3.18 -16.16 -5.95
CA ILE A 131 -2.91 -17.17 -6.97
C ILE A 131 -1.46 -17.00 -7.44
N PRO A 132 -0.67 -18.09 -7.54
CA PRO A 132 0.69 -18.04 -8.08
C PRO A 132 0.73 -17.44 -9.48
N TRP A 133 1.77 -16.66 -9.77
CA TRP A 133 2.04 -16.03 -11.07
C TRP A 133 1.02 -14.99 -11.55
N ALA A 134 0.09 -14.56 -10.70
CA ALA A 134 -0.89 -13.57 -11.07
C ALA A 134 -0.32 -12.13 -11.03
N ASN A 135 0.41 -11.78 -9.96
CA ASN A 135 0.98 -10.46 -9.76
C ASN A 135 2.47 -10.58 -9.41
N GLU A 136 3.29 -10.96 -10.39
CA GLU A 136 4.72 -11.20 -10.18
C GLU A 136 5.53 -9.91 -10.10
N ALA A 137 6.42 -9.84 -9.11
CA ALA A 137 7.38 -8.77 -8.96
C ALA A 137 8.29 -8.66 -10.20
N PHE A 138 8.71 -7.44 -10.54
CA PHE A 138 9.68 -7.19 -11.58
C PHE A 138 11.06 -7.73 -11.17
N GLU A 139 11.84 -8.17 -12.16
CA GLU A 139 13.19 -8.65 -11.92
C GLU A 139 14.04 -7.56 -11.25
N GLY A 140 14.90 -7.94 -10.30
CA GLY A 140 15.75 -7.01 -9.54
C GLY A 140 15.10 -6.37 -8.31
N THR A 141 13.79 -6.54 -8.09
CA THR A 141 13.06 -5.80 -7.02
C THR A 141 12.85 -6.57 -5.72
N ASN A 142 13.00 -7.90 -5.71
CA ASN A 142 12.88 -8.74 -4.49
C ASN A 142 14.17 -8.70 -3.66
N LEU A 143 14.48 -7.55 -3.06
CA LEU A 143 15.75 -7.30 -2.35
C LEU A 143 15.76 -7.79 -0.89
N TYR A 144 14.61 -7.70 -0.23
CA TYR A 144 14.51 -7.81 1.23
C TYR A 144 13.63 -8.98 1.64
N SER A 145 14.00 -9.62 2.75
CA SER A 145 13.17 -10.58 3.47
C SER A 145 12.98 -10.17 4.94
N ALA A 146 12.15 -10.93 5.67
CA ALA A 146 11.98 -10.71 7.11
C ALA A 146 13.31 -10.80 7.88
N GLN A 147 14.28 -11.60 7.44
CA GLN A 147 15.59 -11.71 8.08
C GLN A 147 16.42 -10.44 7.95
N ASP A 148 16.25 -9.66 6.88
CA ASP A 148 16.96 -8.40 6.66
C ASP A 148 16.46 -7.28 7.59
N MET A 149 15.25 -7.41 8.13
CA MET A 149 14.68 -6.38 9.00
C MET A 149 15.31 -6.37 10.40
N PRO A 150 15.60 -5.19 10.98
CA PRO A 150 15.84 -5.05 12.42
C PRO A 150 14.53 -5.28 13.21
N ASP A 151 14.57 -5.12 14.53
CA ASP A 151 13.35 -4.99 15.32
C ASP A 151 12.53 -3.78 14.83
N ILE A 152 11.22 -3.97 14.76
CA ILE A 152 10.25 -3.01 14.23
C ILE A 152 9.41 -2.50 15.41
N ASP A 153 9.47 -1.21 15.68
CA ASP A 153 8.66 -0.60 16.73
C ASP A 153 7.19 -0.57 16.32
N VAL A 154 6.91 -0.20 15.06
CA VAL A 154 5.54 -0.14 14.53
C VAL A 154 5.46 -0.69 13.12
N LEU A 155 4.53 -1.62 12.90
CA LEU A 155 4.07 -2.05 11.58
C LEU A 155 2.77 -1.28 11.24
N LEU A 156 2.77 -0.56 10.13
CA LEU A 156 1.59 0.14 9.62
C LEU A 156 1.06 -0.59 8.40
N ILE A 157 -0.26 -0.84 8.37
CA ILE A 157 -0.94 -1.42 7.20
C ILE A 157 -2.08 -0.50 6.78
N SER A 158 -2.02 -0.01 5.54
CA SER A 158 -3.02 0.91 4.98
C SER A 158 -4.36 0.21 4.74
N HIS A 159 -4.34 -0.99 4.16
CA HIS A 159 -5.54 -1.79 3.88
C HIS A 159 -5.18 -3.26 3.63
N ASP A 160 -6.19 -4.11 3.43
CA ASP A 160 -6.03 -5.56 3.45
C ASP A 160 -5.75 -6.22 2.09
N HIS A 161 -5.47 -5.47 1.02
CA HIS A 161 -5.12 -6.08 -0.28
C HIS A 161 -3.78 -6.81 -0.25
N TYR A 162 -3.57 -7.73 -1.19
CA TYR A 162 -2.43 -8.65 -1.20
C TYR A 162 -1.08 -7.99 -1.44
N ASP A 163 -1.07 -6.84 -2.11
CA ASP A 163 0.09 -6.01 -2.40
C ASP A 163 0.41 -4.95 -1.33
N HIS A 164 -0.36 -4.96 -0.23
CA HIS A 164 -0.14 -4.14 0.97
C HIS A 164 -0.04 -4.98 2.25
N LEU A 165 -0.78 -6.07 2.32
CA LEU A 165 -0.83 -7.02 3.43
C LEU A 165 -0.46 -8.43 2.96
N ASP A 166 0.84 -8.69 2.94
CA ASP A 166 1.40 -9.97 2.51
C ASP A 166 1.50 -10.96 3.67
N TYR A 167 0.71 -12.04 3.61
CA TYR A 167 0.60 -13.04 4.67
C TYR A 167 1.95 -13.69 5.05
N PRO A 168 2.77 -14.20 4.11
CA PRO A 168 4.10 -14.73 4.42
C PRO A 168 5.01 -13.70 5.10
N THR A 169 4.99 -12.44 4.64
CA THR A 169 5.82 -11.37 5.20
C THR A 169 5.45 -11.08 6.64
N VAL A 170 4.17 -10.79 6.94
CA VAL A 170 3.77 -10.44 8.31
C VAL A 170 3.91 -11.64 9.26
N LEU A 171 3.65 -12.86 8.80
CA LEU A 171 3.88 -14.05 9.62
C LEU A 171 5.36 -14.21 10.00
N ALA A 172 6.28 -13.97 9.06
CA ALA A 172 7.72 -14.06 9.30
C ALA A 172 8.29 -12.89 10.13
N LEU A 173 7.58 -11.76 10.17
CA LEU A 173 7.95 -10.58 10.95
C LEU A 173 7.35 -10.54 12.35
N ARG A 174 6.37 -11.40 12.66
CA ARG A 174 5.58 -11.35 13.90
C ARG A 174 6.40 -11.12 15.15
N ASP A 175 7.47 -11.90 15.34
CA ASP A 175 8.26 -11.86 16.57
C ASP A 175 9.24 -10.66 16.62
N LYS A 176 9.38 -9.90 15.52
CA LYS A 176 10.17 -8.67 15.42
C LYS A 176 9.34 -7.39 15.58
N VAL A 177 8.01 -7.49 15.48
CA VAL A 177 7.09 -6.35 15.49
C VAL A 177 6.56 -6.14 16.90
N LYS A 178 6.78 -4.95 17.47
CA LYS A 178 6.28 -4.62 18.80
C LYS A 178 4.81 -4.20 18.79
N ARG A 179 4.40 -3.43 17.78
CA ARG A 179 3.04 -2.93 17.62
C ARG A 179 2.63 -2.94 16.15
N VAL A 180 1.36 -3.22 15.89
CA VAL A 180 0.73 -3.08 14.59
C VAL A 180 -0.34 -1.99 14.70
N VAL A 181 -0.35 -1.02 13.79
CA VAL A 181 -1.42 -0.02 13.68
C VAL A 181 -2.09 -0.15 12.32
N VAL A 182 -3.41 -0.35 12.33
CA VAL A 182 -4.19 -0.66 11.13
C VAL A 182 -5.57 0.00 11.17
N GLY A 183 -6.24 0.06 10.02
CA GLY A 183 -7.67 0.41 9.96
C GLY A 183 -8.56 -0.60 10.69
N LEU A 184 -9.72 -0.14 11.19
CA LEU A 184 -10.74 -1.00 11.80
C LEU A 184 -11.05 -2.25 10.94
N GLY A 185 -11.06 -3.44 11.55
CA GLY A 185 -11.36 -4.71 10.90
C GLY A 185 -10.13 -5.45 10.38
N VAL A 186 -9.06 -4.74 9.98
CA VAL A 186 -7.81 -5.37 9.50
C VAL A 186 -7.15 -6.22 10.59
N GLY A 187 -7.33 -5.85 11.87
CA GLY A 187 -6.77 -6.58 13.01
C GLY A 187 -7.25 -8.03 13.11
N ALA A 188 -8.38 -8.37 12.48
CA ALA A 188 -8.88 -9.75 12.43
C ALA A 188 -7.89 -10.69 11.74
N HIS A 189 -7.24 -10.21 10.68
CA HIS A 189 -6.19 -10.95 9.97
C HIS A 189 -4.99 -11.22 10.87
N PHE A 190 -4.50 -10.19 11.57
CA PHE A 190 -3.36 -10.29 12.49
C PHE A 190 -3.63 -11.26 13.63
N LYS A 191 -4.81 -11.20 14.26
CA LYS A 191 -5.25 -12.17 15.27
C LYS A 191 -5.26 -13.59 14.71
N ARG A 192 -5.83 -13.79 13.52
CA ARG A 192 -5.88 -15.10 12.83
C ARG A 192 -4.48 -15.67 12.56
N TRP A 193 -3.51 -14.79 12.29
CA TRP A 193 -2.12 -15.12 11.98
C TRP A 193 -1.21 -15.18 13.24
N GLY A 194 -1.80 -15.04 14.42
CA GLY A 194 -1.15 -15.32 15.70
C GLY A 194 -0.44 -14.14 16.34
N TYR A 195 -0.68 -12.91 15.89
CA TYR A 195 -0.29 -11.72 16.66
C TYR A 195 -1.16 -11.63 17.92
N SER A 196 -0.58 -11.17 19.03
CA SER A 196 -1.32 -11.01 20.27
C SER A 196 -2.22 -9.77 20.21
N ALA A 197 -3.33 -9.79 20.95
CA ALA A 197 -4.30 -8.69 20.93
C ALA A 197 -3.70 -7.36 21.40
N ASP A 198 -2.74 -7.40 22.33
CA ASP A 198 -2.03 -6.23 22.86
C ASP A 198 -1.00 -5.63 21.87
N GLN A 199 -0.57 -6.41 20.87
CA GLN A 199 0.25 -5.87 19.76
C GLN A 199 -0.59 -5.08 18.75
N ILE A 200 -1.91 -5.30 18.68
CA ILE A 200 -2.75 -4.81 17.58
C ILE A 200 -3.56 -3.58 18.01
N GLN A 201 -3.30 -2.45 17.37
CA GLN A 201 -4.05 -1.22 17.53
C GLN A 201 -4.84 -0.92 16.24
N GLU A 202 -6.13 -1.25 16.23
CA GLU A 202 -7.03 -0.79 15.16
C GLU A 202 -7.41 0.69 15.41
N ALA A 203 -7.67 1.46 14.36
CA ALA A 203 -8.01 2.89 14.42
C ALA A 203 -8.94 3.28 13.25
N ASP A 204 -9.76 4.30 13.45
CA ASP A 204 -10.62 4.90 12.42
C ASP A 204 -9.96 6.15 11.80
N TRP A 205 -10.56 6.68 10.75
CA TRP A 205 -10.14 7.97 10.20
C TRP A 205 -10.26 9.09 11.22
N ASN A 206 -9.22 9.92 11.26
CA ASN A 206 -8.98 11.04 12.17
C ASN A 206 -8.58 10.63 13.60
N ASP A 207 -8.41 9.33 13.88
CA ASP A 207 -7.78 8.89 15.12
C ASP A 207 -6.29 9.24 15.14
N ILE A 208 -5.76 9.43 16.35
CA ILE A 208 -4.33 9.68 16.60
C ILE A 208 -3.83 8.58 17.53
N VAL A 209 -2.87 7.79 17.05
CA VAL A 209 -2.15 6.81 17.87
C VAL A 209 -0.84 7.43 18.35
N LYS A 210 -0.72 7.57 19.67
CA LYS A 210 0.50 8.06 20.33
C LYS A 210 1.53 6.93 20.41
N GLU A 211 2.50 6.93 19.50
CA GLU A 211 3.57 5.91 19.51
C GLU A 211 4.63 6.21 20.57
N SER A 212 4.99 7.49 20.73
CA SER A 212 5.90 7.95 21.77
C SER A 212 5.63 9.41 22.11
N PRO A 213 6.29 10.01 23.12
CA PRO A 213 6.19 11.44 23.37
C PRO A 213 6.57 12.34 22.18
N GLU A 214 7.36 11.81 21.23
CA GLU A 214 7.89 12.55 20.08
C GLU A 214 7.26 12.13 18.74
N LEU A 215 6.39 11.11 18.72
CA LEU A 215 5.83 10.58 17.48
C LEU A 215 4.35 10.25 17.60
N ASP A 216 3.56 10.96 16.80
CA ASP A 216 2.15 10.71 16.57
C ASP A 216 1.94 10.03 15.21
N ILE A 217 1.08 9.01 15.19
CA ILE A 217 0.59 8.38 13.97
C ILE A 217 -0.86 8.81 13.79
N HIS A 218 -1.10 9.69 12.82
CA HIS A 218 -2.44 10.09 12.42
C HIS A 218 -2.96 9.09 11.37
N VAL A 219 -4.11 8.49 11.65
CA VAL A 219 -4.83 7.62 10.70
C VAL A 219 -5.79 8.51 9.93
N VAL A 220 -5.55 8.69 8.63
CA VAL A 220 -6.25 9.70 7.83
C VAL A 220 -7.19 9.06 6.80
N PRO A 221 -8.21 9.82 6.33
CA PRO A 221 -9.07 9.37 5.25
C PRO A 221 -8.31 8.97 3.99
N ALA A 222 -8.79 7.90 3.35
CA ALA A 222 -8.37 7.46 2.02
C ALA A 222 -9.62 7.13 1.18
N ARG A 223 -9.50 7.22 -0.15
CA ARG A 223 -10.56 6.88 -1.10
C ARG A 223 -10.21 5.56 -1.81
N HIS A 224 -10.66 4.44 -1.27
CA HIS A 224 -10.32 3.10 -1.79
C HIS A 224 -11.39 2.07 -1.40
N PHE A 225 -11.02 0.79 -1.32
CA PHE A 225 -11.86 -0.31 -0.87
C PHE A 225 -11.00 -1.37 -0.15
N SER A 226 -11.64 -2.40 0.42
CA SER A 226 -10.95 -3.55 0.99
C SER A 226 -11.53 -4.89 0.53
N GLY A 227 -10.75 -5.96 0.66
CA GLY A 227 -11.20 -7.32 0.48
C GLY A 227 -10.11 -8.29 0.05
N ARG A 228 -10.14 -9.49 0.65
CA ARG A 228 -9.24 -10.60 0.31
C ARG A 228 -9.95 -11.80 -0.33
N THR A 229 -11.29 -11.83 -0.27
CA THR A 229 -12.12 -12.92 -0.79
C THR A 229 -13.34 -12.36 -1.54
N LEU A 230 -14.48 -13.04 -1.51
CA LEU A 230 -15.71 -12.59 -2.18
C LEU A 230 -16.42 -11.46 -1.42
N THR A 231 -16.23 -11.38 -0.10
CA THR A 231 -16.79 -10.30 0.72
C THR A 231 -15.78 -9.15 0.79
N ARG A 232 -16.27 -7.93 0.56
CA ARG A 232 -15.48 -6.70 0.49
C ARG A 232 -15.92 -5.69 1.53
N ASP A 233 -15.09 -4.69 1.74
CA ASP A 233 -15.38 -3.49 2.53
C ASP A 233 -15.73 -3.80 3.99
N GLN A 234 -15.22 -4.92 4.51
CA GLN A 234 -15.38 -5.33 5.92
C GLN A 234 -14.26 -4.82 6.83
N SER A 235 -13.22 -4.24 6.23
CA SER A 235 -12.12 -3.58 6.92
C SER A 235 -11.88 -2.18 6.33
N LEU A 236 -11.40 -1.24 7.14
CA LEU A 236 -11.18 0.15 6.75
C LEU A 236 -9.82 0.31 6.06
N TRP A 237 -9.81 0.99 4.91
CA TRP A 237 -8.62 1.47 4.22
C TRP A 237 -8.24 2.87 4.73
N VAL A 238 -6.94 3.13 4.94
CA VAL A 238 -6.45 4.36 5.56
C VAL A 238 -5.17 4.86 4.90
N GLY A 239 -4.92 6.16 5.03
CA GLY A 239 -3.57 6.72 4.89
C GLY A 239 -2.94 6.96 6.27
N PHE A 240 -1.64 7.28 6.29
CA PHE A 240 -0.91 7.63 7.51
C PHE A 240 -0.17 8.95 7.37
N ALA A 241 -0.28 9.80 8.39
CA ALA A 241 0.59 10.95 8.58
C ALA A 241 1.39 10.77 9.88
N LEU A 242 2.72 10.76 9.77
CA LEU A 242 3.62 10.59 10.90
C LEU A 242 4.18 11.95 11.29
N LEU A 243 3.91 12.40 12.51
CA LEU A 243 4.21 13.74 12.98
C LEU A 243 5.13 13.67 14.20
N SER A 244 6.25 14.38 14.12
CA SER A 244 7.17 14.65 15.22
C SER A 244 7.40 16.16 15.34
N PRO A 245 8.07 16.65 16.40
CA PRO A 245 8.44 18.07 16.48
C PRO A 245 9.37 18.52 15.34
N GLN A 246 10.17 17.62 14.75
CA GLN A 246 11.17 17.94 13.74
C GLN A 246 10.69 17.73 12.31
N ARG A 247 9.84 16.72 12.09
CA ARG A 247 9.45 16.25 10.76
C ARG A 247 7.99 15.83 10.69
N ARG A 248 7.40 15.98 9.50
CA ARG A 248 6.07 15.46 9.16
C ARG A 248 6.15 14.73 7.83
N ILE A 249 5.74 13.47 7.80
CA ILE A 249 5.72 12.66 6.58
C ILE A 249 4.37 12.00 6.33
N PHE A 250 4.06 11.74 5.06
CA PHE A 250 2.74 11.27 4.62
C PHE A 250 2.83 10.04 3.70
N PHE A 251 1.89 9.09 3.89
CA PHE A 251 1.70 7.89 3.07
C PHE A 251 0.21 7.74 2.75
N SER A 252 -0.17 7.72 1.47
CA SER A 252 -1.60 7.65 1.09
C SER A 252 -2.23 6.26 1.17
N GLY A 253 -1.43 5.19 1.25
CA GLY A 253 -1.86 3.88 0.75
C GLY A 253 -2.25 4.00 -0.73
N ASP A 254 -3.34 3.37 -1.13
CA ASP A 254 -3.87 3.40 -2.50
C ASP A 254 -4.98 4.43 -2.71
N SER A 255 -5.02 5.48 -1.89
CA SER A 255 -6.11 6.45 -1.99
C SER A 255 -6.18 7.06 -3.39
N GLY A 256 -7.33 6.91 -4.06
CA GLY A 256 -7.72 7.74 -5.19
C GLY A 256 -7.84 9.22 -4.80
N TYR A 257 -7.88 10.09 -5.81
CA TYR A 257 -7.90 11.54 -5.61
C TYR A 257 -9.22 12.05 -5.02
N GLY A 258 -9.13 13.11 -4.22
CA GLY A 258 -10.27 13.74 -3.57
C GLY A 258 -9.90 14.93 -2.68
N PRO A 259 -10.91 15.66 -2.14
CA PRO A 259 -10.72 16.85 -1.32
C PRO A 259 -10.07 16.56 0.04
N HIS A 260 -9.99 15.29 0.45
CA HIS A 260 -9.32 14.88 1.68
C HIS A 260 -7.83 15.21 1.65
N PHE A 261 -7.15 15.18 0.50
CA PHE A 261 -5.73 15.57 0.41
C PHE A 261 -5.51 17.03 0.82
N ALA A 262 -6.33 17.95 0.29
CA ALA A 262 -6.27 19.36 0.66
C ALA A 262 -6.63 19.59 2.13
N ALA A 263 -7.64 18.89 2.64
CA ALA A 263 -8.01 18.95 4.05
C ALA A 263 -6.87 18.46 4.97
N ILE A 264 -6.22 17.35 4.61
CA ILE A 264 -5.06 16.81 5.32
C ILE A 264 -3.89 17.80 5.28
N GLY A 265 -3.57 18.37 4.11
CA GLY A 265 -2.50 19.38 3.98
C GLY A 265 -2.79 20.67 4.76
N GLN A 266 -4.06 21.06 4.89
CA GLN A 266 -4.47 22.18 5.74
C GLN A 266 -4.33 21.88 7.23
N GLN A 267 -4.73 20.69 7.67
CA GLN A 267 -4.78 20.32 9.08
C GLN A 267 -3.43 19.86 9.64
N LEU A 268 -2.68 19.07 8.87
CA LEU A 268 -1.47 18.38 9.33
C LEU A 268 -0.20 18.86 8.60
N GLY A 269 -0.36 19.45 7.42
CA GLY A 269 0.76 19.97 6.63
C GLY A 269 1.36 21.29 7.17
N PRO A 270 2.40 21.82 6.51
CA PRO A 270 3.08 21.23 5.34
C PRO A 270 3.87 19.97 5.70
N PHE A 271 3.98 19.03 4.76
CA PHE A 271 4.77 17.80 4.93
C PHE A 271 6.19 17.99 4.40
N ASP A 272 7.19 17.49 5.12
CA ASP A 272 8.58 17.51 4.67
C ASP A 272 8.78 16.52 3.52
N TRP A 273 8.11 15.37 3.59
CA TRP A 273 8.11 14.34 2.56
C TRP A 273 6.74 13.67 2.48
N ALA A 274 6.28 13.41 1.26
CA ALA A 274 5.07 12.64 1.02
C ALA A 274 5.32 11.58 -0.05
N THR A 275 4.68 10.42 0.12
CA THR A 275 4.45 9.47 -0.96
C THR A 275 2.97 9.26 -1.16
N VAL A 276 2.56 9.24 -2.42
CA VAL A 276 1.18 8.96 -2.80
C VAL A 276 1.09 7.92 -3.91
N ASP A 277 -0.04 7.24 -3.99
CA ASP A 277 -0.37 6.38 -5.14
C ASP A 277 -0.16 7.14 -6.44
N THR A 278 0.59 6.54 -7.36
CA THR A 278 0.94 7.14 -8.66
C THR A 278 0.84 6.09 -9.78
N GLY A 279 0.42 4.87 -9.44
CA GLY A 279 0.43 3.72 -10.33
C GLY A 279 -0.91 3.00 -10.33
N GLN A 280 -0.98 1.91 -11.09
CA GLN A 280 -2.15 1.04 -11.15
C GLN A 280 -3.47 1.73 -11.58
N TYR A 281 -3.40 2.91 -12.20
CA TYR A 281 -4.55 3.66 -12.68
C TYR A 281 -5.12 3.08 -13.98
N ASP A 282 -6.42 3.24 -14.16
CA ASP A 282 -7.11 2.97 -15.42
C ASP A 282 -8.44 3.76 -15.44
N PRO A 283 -8.91 4.24 -16.59
CA PRO A 283 -10.20 4.91 -16.71
C PRO A 283 -11.40 4.10 -16.19
N ARG A 284 -11.29 2.77 -16.09
CA ARG A 284 -12.34 1.87 -15.61
C ARG A 284 -12.49 1.84 -14.09
N TRP A 285 -11.52 2.33 -13.32
CA TRP A 285 -11.58 2.44 -11.85
C TRP A 285 -10.97 3.76 -11.34
N ALA A 286 -11.25 4.86 -12.06
CA ALA A 286 -10.58 6.15 -11.90
C ALA A 286 -10.72 6.80 -10.51
N TYR A 287 -11.58 6.28 -9.63
CA TYR A 287 -11.80 6.86 -8.30
C TYR A 287 -10.97 6.22 -7.19
N VAL A 288 -10.36 5.06 -7.44
CA VAL A 288 -9.67 4.26 -6.41
C VAL A 288 -8.18 4.12 -6.66
N HIS A 289 -7.66 4.63 -7.78
CA HIS A 289 -6.24 4.79 -8.03
C HIS A 289 -5.98 6.12 -8.72
N MET A 290 -4.95 6.85 -8.28
CA MET A 290 -4.60 8.13 -8.89
C MET A 290 -3.78 7.93 -10.16
N ASN A 291 -4.12 8.69 -11.20
CA ASN A 291 -3.16 8.89 -12.28
C ASN A 291 -2.01 9.83 -11.84
N PRO A 292 -0.90 9.92 -12.60
CA PRO A 292 0.25 10.73 -12.18
C PRO A 292 -0.04 12.24 -12.10
N GLU A 293 -0.96 12.77 -12.90
CA GLU A 293 -1.35 14.18 -12.83
C GLU A 293 -2.15 14.49 -11.56
N GLU A 294 -3.03 13.57 -11.15
CA GLU A 294 -3.73 13.63 -9.87
C GLU A 294 -2.78 13.47 -8.68
N ALA A 295 -1.82 12.54 -8.76
CA ALA A 295 -0.78 12.37 -7.75
C ALA A 295 0.07 13.65 -7.57
N ALA A 296 0.43 14.29 -8.68
CA ALA A 296 1.12 15.58 -8.65
C ALA A 296 0.28 16.69 -8.00
N GLN A 297 -1.04 16.68 -8.19
CA GLN A 297 -1.95 17.62 -7.55
C GLN A 297 -2.14 17.29 -6.06
N ALA A 298 -2.26 16.01 -5.69
CA ALA A 298 -2.34 15.57 -4.30
C ALA A 298 -1.10 16.01 -3.50
N ALA A 299 0.09 15.97 -4.10
CA ALA A 299 1.32 16.47 -3.48
C ALA A 299 1.29 17.99 -3.20
N GLU A 300 0.74 18.81 -4.09
CA GLU A 300 0.49 20.25 -3.87
C GLU A 300 -0.53 20.47 -2.75
N ASP A 301 -1.64 19.73 -2.78
CA ASP A 301 -2.74 19.84 -1.82
C ASP A 301 -2.29 19.44 -0.40
N LEU A 302 -1.43 18.42 -0.30
CA LEU A 302 -0.73 18.05 0.93
C LEU A 302 0.29 19.11 1.38
N ARG A 303 0.64 20.05 0.50
CA ARG A 303 1.70 21.05 0.73
C ARG A 303 3.03 20.39 1.06
N ALA A 304 3.35 19.33 0.30
CA ALA A 304 4.59 18.61 0.45
C ALA A 304 5.77 19.48 0.00
N ARG A 305 6.92 19.35 0.68
CA ARG A 305 8.18 19.95 0.23
C ARG A 305 8.90 19.04 -0.75
N THR A 306 8.85 17.74 -0.48
CA THR A 306 9.41 16.69 -1.32
C THR A 306 8.37 15.60 -1.53
N PHE A 307 8.38 15.01 -2.71
CA PHE A 307 7.38 14.02 -3.12
C PHE A 307 8.05 12.85 -3.84
N THR A 308 7.71 11.63 -3.43
CA THR A 308 8.14 10.39 -4.10
C THR A 308 6.92 9.65 -4.65
N PRO A 309 6.91 9.23 -5.93
CA PRO A 309 5.81 8.43 -6.46
C PRO A 309 5.79 7.04 -5.82
N GLY A 310 4.65 6.65 -5.27
CA GLY A 310 4.41 5.33 -4.68
C GLY A 310 3.68 4.37 -5.62
N HIS A 311 3.45 3.14 -5.15
CA HIS A 311 2.58 2.14 -5.78
C HIS A 311 2.95 1.78 -7.25
N ALA A 312 4.23 1.95 -7.58
CA ALA A 312 4.82 1.69 -8.89
C ALA A 312 6.15 0.91 -8.75
N GLY A 313 6.75 0.55 -9.88
CA GLY A 313 8.13 0.07 -9.93
C GLY A 313 8.39 -1.33 -9.37
N ARG A 314 7.37 -2.10 -8.98
CA ARG A 314 7.55 -3.48 -8.50
C ARG A 314 6.54 -4.46 -9.08
N PHE A 315 5.26 -4.10 -9.13
CA PHE A 315 4.20 -4.94 -9.70
C PHE A 315 3.48 -4.17 -10.81
N SER A 316 2.88 -4.91 -11.76
CA SER A 316 1.91 -4.37 -12.70
C SER A 316 0.58 -5.09 -12.49
N ILE A 317 -0.41 -4.31 -12.05
CA ILE A 317 -1.76 -4.70 -11.66
C ILE A 317 -2.79 -3.90 -12.49
N SER A 318 -2.32 -3.10 -13.45
CA SER A 318 -3.11 -2.28 -14.37
C SER A 318 -2.51 -2.27 -15.78
N PRO A 319 -3.30 -2.12 -16.86
CA PRO A 319 -2.80 -2.12 -18.23
C PRO A 319 -2.23 -0.76 -18.67
N HIS A 320 -1.10 -0.39 -18.08
CA HIS A 320 -0.24 0.68 -18.56
C HIS A 320 1.21 0.19 -18.65
N ASP A 321 2.05 0.89 -19.42
CA ASP A 321 3.48 0.58 -19.47
C ASP A 321 4.10 0.67 -18.08
N TRP A 322 5.04 -0.22 -17.75
CA TRP A 322 5.66 -0.31 -16.43
C TRP A 322 6.34 1.02 -15.98
N ASP A 323 6.79 1.83 -16.93
CA ASP A 323 7.48 3.10 -16.71
C ASP A 323 6.60 4.34 -16.96
N ASP A 324 5.34 4.17 -17.41
CA ASP A 324 4.40 5.28 -17.64
C ASP A 324 4.19 6.14 -16.37
N PRO A 325 4.03 5.55 -15.16
CA PRO A 325 3.93 6.32 -13.93
C PRO A 325 5.10 7.29 -13.73
N PHE A 326 6.34 6.84 -13.96
CA PHE A 326 7.54 7.65 -13.75
C PHE A 326 7.72 8.73 -14.82
N LYS A 327 7.39 8.44 -16.08
CA LYS A 327 7.43 9.43 -17.18
C LYS A 327 6.41 10.54 -16.97
N ARG A 328 5.17 10.18 -16.66
CA ARG A 328 4.07 11.13 -16.50
C ARG A 328 4.20 11.94 -15.23
N ILE A 329 4.58 11.32 -14.10
CA ILE A 329 4.79 12.09 -12.86
C ILE A 329 5.92 13.11 -13.01
N THR A 330 7.01 12.73 -13.70
CA THR A 330 8.10 13.67 -14.00
C THR A 330 7.63 14.88 -14.80
N THR A 331 6.69 14.67 -15.72
CA THR A 331 6.10 15.75 -16.52
C THR A 331 5.11 16.58 -15.69
N ALA A 332 4.22 15.94 -14.93
CA ALA A 332 3.20 16.59 -14.12
C ALA A 332 3.78 17.40 -12.93
N SER A 333 4.95 17.00 -12.44
CA SER A 333 5.70 17.69 -11.39
C SER A 333 6.56 18.85 -11.91
N ALA A 334 6.69 19.04 -13.22
CA ALA A 334 7.50 20.13 -13.77
C ALA A 334 6.92 21.51 -13.39
N GLY A 335 7.73 22.32 -12.69
CA GLY A 335 7.33 23.66 -12.26
C GLY A 335 6.43 23.71 -11.02
N ARG A 336 6.18 22.58 -10.36
CA ARG A 336 5.46 22.49 -9.07
C ARG A 336 6.31 23.02 -7.91
N GLY A 337 5.66 23.32 -6.79
CA GLY A 337 6.29 23.90 -5.59
C GLY A 337 7.10 22.92 -4.74
N TYR A 338 7.05 21.63 -5.05
CA TYR A 338 7.79 20.56 -4.37
C TYR A 338 8.94 20.01 -5.22
N ALA A 339 9.90 19.36 -4.58
CA ALA A 339 10.93 18.58 -5.27
C ALA A 339 10.46 17.13 -5.49
N LEU A 340 10.47 16.69 -6.75
CA LEU A 340 10.21 15.28 -7.10
C LEU A 340 11.45 14.43 -6.83
N TRP A 341 11.31 13.40 -6.00
CA TRP A 341 12.36 12.46 -5.61
C TRP A 341 12.03 11.05 -6.10
N THR A 342 12.85 10.50 -6.99
CA THR A 342 12.68 9.19 -7.61
C THR A 342 13.81 8.22 -7.23
N PRO A 343 13.96 7.83 -5.96
CA PRO A 343 14.99 6.88 -5.56
C PRO A 343 14.84 5.54 -6.30
N GLU A 344 15.96 4.85 -6.50
CA GLU A 344 15.96 3.43 -6.83
C GLU A 344 15.43 2.63 -5.63
N ILE A 345 14.85 1.45 -5.88
CA ILE A 345 14.39 0.59 -4.79
C ILE A 345 15.56 0.25 -3.86
N GLY A 346 15.33 0.47 -2.58
CA GLY A 346 16.27 0.23 -1.49
C GLY A 346 17.30 1.34 -1.27
N ARG A 347 17.30 2.41 -2.07
CA ARG A 347 18.11 3.60 -1.82
C ARG A 347 17.54 4.41 -0.65
N THR A 348 18.42 4.84 0.25
CA THR A 348 18.05 5.69 1.39
C THR A 348 17.76 7.12 0.96
N ILE A 349 16.68 7.67 1.51
CA ILE A 349 16.28 9.07 1.47
C ILE A 349 16.47 9.65 2.87
N TYR A 350 17.41 10.57 3.04
CA TYR A 350 17.58 11.27 4.32
C TYR A 350 16.61 12.45 4.42
N LEU A 351 15.72 12.46 5.42
CA LEU A 351 14.68 13.49 5.53
C LEU A 351 15.22 14.87 5.97
N ASP A 352 16.48 14.93 6.37
CA ASP A 352 17.21 16.15 6.73
C ASP A 352 18.11 16.71 5.63
N ASP A 353 18.27 16.01 4.50
CA ASP A 353 19.08 16.45 3.38
C ASP A 353 18.24 16.82 2.15
N GLN A 354 17.98 18.12 2.00
CA GLN A 354 17.21 18.66 0.88
C GLN A 354 18.03 18.80 -0.41
N ALA A 355 19.35 18.59 -0.38
CA ALA A 355 20.23 18.69 -1.55
C ALA A 355 20.31 17.36 -2.34
N GLN A 356 19.65 16.31 -1.85
CA GLN A 356 19.62 15.00 -2.51
C GLN A 356 18.99 15.11 -3.90
N THR A 357 19.63 14.42 -4.85
CA THR A 357 19.13 14.27 -6.21
C THR A 357 19.03 12.79 -6.56
N PHE A 358 18.04 12.48 -7.38
CA PHE A 358 17.74 11.13 -7.83
C PHE A 358 17.71 11.10 -9.35
N THR A 359 18.13 9.98 -9.92
CA THR A 359 18.19 9.78 -11.36
C THR A 359 16.84 9.33 -11.90
N ARG A 360 16.65 9.50 -13.21
CA ARG A 360 15.57 8.86 -13.96
C ARG A 360 15.97 7.43 -14.31
N TRP A 361 16.10 6.59 -13.29
CA TRP A 361 16.66 5.25 -13.41
C TRP A 361 15.88 4.35 -14.40
N TRP A 362 14.57 4.60 -14.59
CA TRP A 362 13.74 3.86 -15.54
C TRP A 362 14.15 4.07 -17.01
N GLU A 363 14.79 5.19 -17.35
CA GLU A 363 15.28 5.46 -18.71
C GLU A 363 16.48 4.59 -19.11
N GLN A 364 17.07 3.86 -18.15
CA GLN A 364 18.28 3.05 -18.34
C GLN A 364 17.99 1.54 -18.46
N VAL A 365 16.74 1.11 -18.21
CA VAL A 365 16.33 -0.30 -18.26
C VAL A 365 16.20 -0.74 -19.72
N ARG A 366 16.85 -1.84 -20.09
CA ARG A 366 16.92 -2.33 -21.47
C ARG A 366 16.71 -3.83 -21.56
#